data_AF-A0A024FFV0-F1
#
_entry.id   AF-A0A024FFV0-F1
#
_cell.length_a   1.000
_cell.length_b   1.000
_cell.length_c   1.000
_cell.angle_alpha   90.00
_cell.angle_beta   90.00
_cell.angle_gamma   90.00
#
_symmetry.space_group_name_H-M   'P 1'
#
loop_
_entity.id
_entity.type
_entity.pdbx_description
1 polymer ?
#
loop_
_entity_poly.entity_id
_entity_poly.type
_entity_poly.pdbx_seq_one_letter_code
_entity_poly.pdbx_strand_id
1 'polypeptide(L)'
;MNSFLAKPIKELQALKHYLALNNYSSKTVKEHQTIYCISPYKTGTTFLAAAYNKEIAQHEPMQYLSLKFFEKKFDTFFIKRLNTLNLKLECSGFFSAYIKELTQHKLAKNFEYIVITRKPSSWINSVVNYWAKLDYLQNDYINTYYWKRKVGVDLLNFKHKSESEKHIILDQLASFYFDFTRQSGQLKNITYVNLHDVVDYVKILDTKINEKAQVRNDKRRINTEKYYTYENDKLDEEYAQLILELKSKKT
;
A
#
# COMPACT_ATOMS: atom_id res chain seq x y z
N MET A 1 17.97 5.85 -16.76
CA MET A 1 18.09 4.88 -17.87
C MET A 1 16.76 4.14 -18.04
N ASN A 2 15.95 4.54 -19.04
CA ASN A 2 14.80 3.75 -19.47
C ASN A 2 15.31 2.55 -20.25
N SER A 3 15.29 1.37 -19.64
CA SER A 3 15.56 0.14 -20.36
C SER A 3 14.30 -0.23 -21.13
N PHE A 4 14.37 -0.24 -22.48
CA PHE A 4 13.34 -0.83 -23.33
C PHE A 4 12.95 -2.26 -22.87
N LEU A 5 13.84 -2.95 -22.15
CA LEU A 5 13.63 -4.29 -21.60
C LEU A 5 12.88 -4.29 -20.26
N ALA A 6 12.68 -3.15 -19.60
CA ALA A 6 12.06 -3.10 -18.27
C ALA A 6 10.63 -3.68 -18.27
N LYS A 7 9.81 -3.34 -19.28
CA LYS A 7 8.45 -3.86 -19.42
C LYS A 7 8.44 -5.37 -19.78
N PRO A 8 9.17 -5.84 -20.81
CA PRO A 8 9.32 -7.26 -21.09
C PRO A 8 9.77 -8.10 -19.88
N ILE A 9 10.77 -7.63 -19.11
CA ILE A 9 11.24 -8.30 -17.90
C ILE A 9 10.12 -8.42 -16.86
N LYS A 10 9.33 -7.37 -16.66
CA LYS A 10 8.19 -7.40 -15.73
C LYS A 10 7.08 -8.34 -16.20
N GLU A 11 6.81 -8.42 -17.50
CA GLU A 11 5.87 -9.38 -18.07
C GLU A 11 6.35 -10.83 -17.87
N LEU A 12 7.63 -11.13 -18.09
CA LEU A 12 8.21 -12.44 -17.83
C LEU A 12 8.16 -12.82 -16.34
N GLN A 13 8.46 -11.87 -15.44
CA GLN A 13 8.32 -12.07 -13.99
C GLN A 13 6.85 -12.36 -13.61
N ALA A 14 5.90 -11.62 -14.18
CA ALA A 14 4.48 -11.88 -13.97
C ALA A 14 4.03 -13.23 -14.50
N LEU A 15 4.54 -13.67 -15.66
CA LEU A 15 4.23 -14.98 -16.22
C LEU A 15 4.72 -16.10 -15.28
N LYS A 16 5.96 -16.02 -14.78
CA LYS A 16 6.50 -16.98 -13.80
C LYS A 16 5.63 -17.04 -12.54
N HIS A 17 5.26 -15.88 -12.00
CA HIS A 17 4.35 -15.80 -10.85
C HIS A 17 2.98 -16.38 -11.16
N TYR A 18 2.42 -16.12 -12.35
CA TYR A 18 1.13 -16.64 -12.76
C TYR A 18 1.13 -18.17 -12.84
N LEU A 19 2.18 -18.77 -13.39
CA LEU A 19 2.33 -20.22 -13.45
C LEU A 19 2.39 -20.85 -12.06
N ALA A 20 3.06 -20.22 -11.10
CA ALA A 20 3.12 -20.70 -9.71
C ALA A 20 1.74 -20.74 -9.03
N LEU A 21 0.83 -19.82 -9.38
CA LEU A 21 -0.54 -19.77 -8.82
C LEU A 21 -1.40 -20.98 -9.22
N ASN A 22 -1.07 -21.69 -10.30
CA ASN A 22 -1.84 -22.83 -10.78
C ASN A 22 -1.80 -24.02 -9.81
N ASN A 23 -0.79 -24.06 -8.93
CA ASN A 23 -0.61 -25.13 -7.95
C ASN A 23 -1.49 -24.97 -6.71
N TYR A 24 -2.29 -23.89 -6.61
CA TYR A 24 -3.02 -23.54 -5.40
C TYR A 24 -4.53 -23.38 -5.64
N SER A 25 -5.30 -23.82 -4.65
CA SER A 25 -6.75 -23.62 -4.58
C SER A 25 -7.09 -22.15 -4.31
N SER A 26 -8.21 -21.69 -4.88
CA SER A 26 -8.78 -20.38 -4.58
C SER A 26 -9.87 -20.42 -3.50
N LYS A 27 -10.18 -21.60 -2.94
CA LYS A 27 -11.31 -21.79 -2.02
C LYS A 27 -10.91 -21.79 -0.53
N THR A 28 -9.65 -22.13 -0.24
CA THR A 28 -9.16 -22.32 1.13
C THR A 28 -7.83 -21.60 1.33
N VAL A 29 -7.62 -21.06 2.54
CA VAL A 29 -6.35 -20.48 2.98
C VAL A 29 -5.50 -21.60 3.59
N LYS A 30 -4.20 -21.62 3.30
CA LYS A 30 -3.24 -22.59 3.84
C LYS A 30 -2.72 -22.20 5.25
N GLU A 31 -1.97 -23.13 5.85
CA GLU A 31 -1.14 -23.06 7.07
C GLU A 31 -1.33 -21.87 8.02
N HIS A 32 -0.87 -20.67 7.65
CA HIS A 32 -0.93 -19.49 8.50
C HIS A 32 -1.64 -18.31 7.82
N GLN A 33 -2.37 -17.54 8.63
CA GLN A 33 -3.06 -16.34 8.16
C GLN A 33 -2.08 -15.17 8.07
N THR A 34 -1.77 -14.73 6.85
CA THR A 34 -0.96 -13.54 6.58
C THR A 34 -1.59 -12.29 7.23
N ILE A 35 -0.77 -11.50 7.93
CA ILE A 35 -1.13 -10.15 8.35
C ILE A 35 -0.82 -9.18 7.21
N TYR A 36 -1.77 -8.31 6.88
CA TYR A 36 -1.65 -7.39 5.74
C TYR A 36 -1.50 -5.94 6.16
N CYS A 37 -0.35 -5.33 5.89
CA CYS A 37 -0.20 -3.88 5.90
C CYS A 37 -0.61 -3.29 4.54
N ILE A 38 -1.81 -2.70 4.48
CA ILE A 38 -2.47 -2.26 3.23
C ILE A 38 -2.45 -0.75 3.03
N SER A 39 -1.52 -0.07 3.69
CA SER A 39 -1.49 1.40 3.73
C SER A 39 -1.03 1.97 2.39
N PRO A 40 -1.64 3.06 1.88
CA PRO A 40 -1.24 3.68 0.61
C PRO A 40 0.26 3.92 0.52
N TYR A 41 0.82 3.97 -0.70
CA TYR A 41 2.24 4.26 -0.89
C TYR A 41 2.66 5.50 -0.10
N LYS A 42 3.93 5.53 0.34
CA LYS A 42 4.52 6.65 1.10
C LYS A 42 3.98 6.86 2.52
N THR A 43 3.28 5.87 3.07
CA THR A 43 2.85 5.86 4.49
C THR A 43 3.86 5.20 5.43
N GLY A 44 4.82 4.41 4.93
CA GLY A 44 5.83 3.74 5.77
C GLY A 44 5.88 2.21 5.65
N THR A 45 5.09 1.62 4.76
CA THR A 45 5.01 0.15 4.53
C THR A 45 6.37 -0.53 4.28
N THR A 46 7.30 0.14 3.60
CA THR A 46 8.64 -0.39 3.32
C THR A 46 9.44 -0.66 4.59
N PHE A 47 9.32 0.21 5.60
CA PHE A 47 10.01 0.03 6.87
C PHE A 47 9.52 -1.23 7.59
N LEU A 48 8.20 -1.41 7.66
CA LEU A 48 7.61 -2.53 8.38
C LEU A 48 7.99 -3.89 7.77
N ALA A 49 7.98 -4.01 6.43
CA ALA A 49 8.45 -5.22 5.76
C ALA A 49 9.95 -5.46 5.94
N ALA A 50 10.77 -4.40 5.91
CA ALA A 50 12.22 -4.51 6.06
C ALA A 50 12.67 -4.87 7.49
N ALA A 51 11.76 -4.84 8.47
CA ALA A 51 12.02 -5.28 9.83
C ALA A 51 12.19 -6.80 9.92
N TYR A 52 11.79 -7.60 8.93
CA TYR A 52 11.89 -9.06 8.96
C TYR A 52 12.64 -9.61 7.73
N ASN A 53 13.01 -10.90 7.80
CA ASN A 53 13.59 -11.60 6.66
C ASN A 53 12.56 -11.73 5.52
N LYS A 54 13.04 -11.84 4.27
CA LYS A 54 12.19 -11.86 3.06
C LYS A 54 11.27 -13.07 2.98
N GLU A 55 11.62 -14.16 3.64
CA GLU A 55 10.83 -15.38 3.75
C GLU A 55 9.63 -15.19 4.70
N ILE A 56 9.73 -14.23 5.62
CA ILE A 56 8.70 -13.91 6.62
C ILE A 56 7.81 -12.77 6.12
N ALA A 57 8.44 -11.69 5.64
CA ALA A 57 7.78 -10.46 5.24
C ALA A 57 8.29 -9.92 3.90
N GLN A 58 7.38 -9.42 3.07
CA GLN A 58 7.75 -8.75 1.82
C GLN A 58 6.98 -7.45 1.60
N HIS A 59 7.67 -6.50 0.94
CA HIS A 59 7.09 -5.26 0.46
C HIS A 59 6.70 -5.42 -1.01
N GLU A 60 5.42 -5.24 -1.32
CA GLU A 60 4.85 -5.29 -2.68
C GLU A 60 5.12 -6.60 -3.46
N PRO A 61 5.03 -7.81 -2.84
CA PRO A 61 5.23 -9.06 -3.56
C PRO A 61 4.21 -9.21 -4.71
N MET A 62 4.66 -9.73 -5.86
CA MET A 62 3.82 -9.94 -7.05
C MET A 62 3.03 -8.69 -7.52
N GLN A 63 3.44 -7.47 -7.16
CA GLN A 63 2.70 -6.23 -7.40
C GLN A 63 2.24 -6.04 -8.85
N TYR A 64 3.16 -6.21 -9.82
CA TYR A 64 2.83 -6.02 -11.23
C TYR A 64 1.73 -6.98 -11.72
N LEU A 65 1.83 -8.27 -11.35
CA LEU A 65 0.80 -9.25 -11.69
C LEU A 65 -0.53 -8.93 -10.99
N SER A 66 -0.45 -8.55 -9.70
CA SER A 66 -1.60 -8.24 -8.86
C SER A 66 -2.43 -7.10 -9.44
N LEU A 67 -1.78 -6.01 -9.80
CA LEU A 67 -2.41 -4.86 -10.45
C LEU A 67 -3.09 -5.20 -11.79
N LYS A 68 -2.55 -6.17 -12.55
CA LYS A 68 -3.16 -6.62 -13.83
C LYS A 68 -4.36 -7.56 -13.66
N PHE A 69 -4.41 -8.33 -12.56
CA PHE A 69 -5.39 -9.41 -12.40
C PHE A 69 -6.49 -9.13 -11.38
N PHE A 70 -6.27 -8.27 -10.39
CA PHE A 70 -7.30 -7.95 -9.41
C PHE A 70 -8.55 -7.33 -10.02
N GLU A 71 -8.40 -6.51 -11.07
CA GLU A 71 -9.56 -5.94 -11.79
C GLU A 71 -10.42 -7.01 -12.50
N LYS A 72 -9.83 -8.15 -12.85
CA LYS A 72 -10.50 -9.19 -13.64
C LYS A 72 -11.14 -10.25 -12.76
N LYS A 73 -10.43 -10.68 -11.71
CA LYS A 73 -10.77 -11.88 -10.93
C LYS A 73 -10.30 -11.77 -9.48
N PHE A 74 -10.68 -10.72 -8.76
CA PHE A 74 -10.22 -10.45 -7.39
C PHE A 74 -10.34 -11.68 -6.48
N ASP A 75 -11.54 -12.24 -6.30
CA ASP A 75 -11.79 -13.31 -5.34
C ASP A 75 -10.92 -14.55 -5.56
N THR A 76 -10.87 -15.03 -6.81
CA THR A 76 -10.12 -16.25 -7.11
C THR A 76 -8.61 -16.04 -7.10
N PHE A 77 -8.15 -14.87 -7.56
CA PHE A 77 -6.73 -14.55 -7.65
C PHE A 77 -6.13 -14.24 -6.27
N PHE A 78 -6.86 -13.52 -5.42
CA PHE A 78 -6.39 -13.11 -4.09
C PHE A 78 -6.00 -14.31 -3.23
N ILE A 79 -6.86 -15.33 -3.12
CA ILE A 79 -6.57 -16.52 -2.31
C ILE A 79 -5.44 -17.35 -2.89
N LYS A 80 -5.38 -17.53 -4.22
CA LYS A 80 -4.24 -18.21 -4.86
C LYS A 80 -2.92 -17.50 -4.58
N ARG A 81 -2.94 -16.17 -4.65
CA ARG A 81 -1.78 -15.31 -4.41
C ARG A 81 -1.32 -15.42 -2.96
N LEU A 82 -2.23 -15.32 -2.00
CA LEU A 82 -1.95 -15.55 -0.58
C LEU A 82 -1.23 -16.89 -0.38
N ASN A 83 -1.84 -17.97 -0.87
CA ASN A 83 -1.31 -19.33 -0.70
C ASN A 83 0.04 -19.55 -1.40
N THR A 84 0.29 -18.84 -2.51
CA THR A 84 1.57 -18.93 -3.25
C THR A 84 2.69 -18.19 -2.54
N LEU A 85 2.37 -17.04 -1.94
CA LEU A 85 3.34 -16.23 -1.22
C LEU A 85 3.69 -16.83 0.14
N ASN A 86 2.69 -17.39 0.84
CA ASN A 86 2.85 -18.01 2.16
C ASN A 86 3.69 -17.15 3.12
N LEU A 87 3.40 -15.84 3.17
CA LEU A 87 4.08 -14.89 4.04
C LEU A 87 3.35 -14.75 5.37
N LYS A 88 4.08 -14.50 6.46
CA LYS A 88 3.46 -14.13 7.73
C LYS A 88 3.01 -12.66 7.73
N LEU A 89 3.77 -11.80 7.03
CA LEU A 89 3.47 -10.38 6.87
C LEU A 89 3.59 -9.96 5.41
N GLU A 90 2.59 -9.25 4.91
CA GLU A 90 2.67 -8.62 3.61
C GLU A 90 2.43 -7.12 3.72
N CYS A 91 3.35 -6.32 3.20
CA CYS A 91 3.20 -4.87 3.14
C CYS A 91 3.02 -4.43 1.68
N SER A 92 1.76 -4.26 1.26
CA SER A 92 1.40 -3.96 -0.12
C SER A 92 0.45 -2.78 -0.17
N GLY A 93 0.97 -1.62 -0.53
CA GLY A 93 0.21 -0.38 -0.60
C GLY A 93 -0.79 -0.37 -1.75
N PHE A 94 -0.63 -1.18 -2.80
CA PHE A 94 -1.65 -1.28 -3.84
C PHE A 94 -3.01 -1.76 -3.30
N PHE A 95 -3.06 -2.50 -2.19
CA PHE A 95 -4.33 -2.98 -1.63
C PHE A 95 -5.25 -1.85 -1.14
N SER A 96 -4.69 -0.67 -0.85
CA SER A 96 -5.50 0.51 -0.53
C SER A 96 -6.48 0.89 -1.65
N ALA A 97 -6.14 0.58 -2.90
CA ALA A 97 -7.02 0.79 -4.05
C ALA A 97 -8.05 -0.35 -4.25
N TYR A 98 -8.00 -1.41 -3.46
CA TYR A 98 -8.89 -2.56 -3.52
C TYR A 98 -9.62 -2.79 -2.19
N ILE A 99 -9.77 -1.74 -1.37
CA ILE A 99 -10.36 -1.85 -0.04
C ILE A 99 -11.80 -2.36 -0.08
N LYS A 100 -12.59 -1.90 -1.06
CA LYS A 100 -13.96 -2.35 -1.26
C LYS A 100 -14.03 -3.84 -1.57
N GLU A 101 -13.14 -4.31 -2.44
CA GLU A 101 -13.02 -5.73 -2.78
C GLU A 101 -12.62 -6.55 -1.53
N LEU A 102 -11.68 -6.05 -0.72
CA LEU A 102 -11.29 -6.70 0.54
C LEU A 102 -12.44 -6.78 1.57
N THR A 103 -13.22 -5.71 1.75
CA THR A 103 -14.31 -5.67 2.74
C THR A 103 -15.51 -6.52 2.32
N GLN A 104 -15.71 -6.70 1.02
CA GLN A 104 -16.80 -7.52 0.46
C GLN A 104 -16.42 -9.00 0.32
N HIS A 105 -15.13 -9.31 0.23
CA HIS A 105 -14.66 -10.68 0.04
C HIS A 105 -14.95 -11.59 1.24
N LYS A 106 -15.50 -12.79 0.99
CA LYS A 106 -15.97 -13.76 2.00
C LYS A 106 -14.93 -14.07 3.09
N LEU A 107 -13.70 -14.36 2.68
CA LEU A 107 -12.58 -14.67 3.59
C LEU A 107 -11.82 -13.40 4.02
N ALA A 108 -11.35 -12.60 3.05
CA ALA A 108 -10.47 -11.44 3.29
C ALA A 108 -11.01 -10.45 4.33
N LYS A 109 -12.31 -10.19 4.39
CA LYS A 109 -12.89 -9.26 5.39
C LYS A 109 -12.59 -9.62 6.86
N ASN A 110 -12.25 -10.89 7.12
CA ASN A 110 -11.91 -11.41 8.45
C ASN A 110 -10.38 -11.56 8.65
N PHE A 111 -9.56 -11.17 7.67
CA PHE A 111 -8.11 -11.19 7.84
C PHE A 111 -7.63 -10.09 8.77
N GLU A 112 -6.40 -10.23 9.24
CA GLU A 112 -5.76 -9.22 10.08
C GLU A 112 -5.04 -8.19 9.22
N TYR A 113 -5.30 -6.92 9.51
CA TYR A 113 -4.85 -5.78 8.73
C TYR A 113 -4.18 -4.74 9.62
N ILE A 114 -3.18 -4.08 9.03
CA ILE A 114 -2.49 -2.93 9.61
C ILE A 114 -2.65 -1.75 8.65
N VAL A 115 -3.11 -0.62 9.18
CA VAL A 115 -3.11 0.66 8.48
C VAL A 115 -2.20 1.62 9.21
N ILE A 116 -1.08 1.95 8.56
CA ILE A 116 -0.17 3.01 8.96
C ILE A 116 -0.81 4.34 8.57
N THR A 117 -1.10 5.16 9.58
CA THR A 117 -1.71 6.47 9.42
C THR A 117 -0.63 7.55 9.40
N ARG A 118 -0.84 8.56 8.57
CA ARG A 118 0.04 9.72 8.42
C ARG A 118 -0.84 10.94 8.18
N LYS A 119 -0.42 12.11 8.66
CA LYS A 119 -1.09 13.38 8.34
C LYS A 119 -1.26 13.52 6.81
N PRO A 120 -2.48 13.77 6.29
CA PRO A 120 -2.75 13.90 4.86
C PRO A 120 -1.79 14.84 4.15
N SER A 121 -1.54 16.04 4.70
CA SER A 121 -0.65 17.02 4.08
C SER A 121 0.79 16.50 3.94
N SER A 122 1.28 15.82 4.98
CA SER A 122 2.59 15.17 4.97
C SER A 122 2.65 14.00 3.98
N TRP A 123 1.58 13.22 3.88
CA TRP A 123 1.48 12.11 2.94
C TRP A 123 1.45 12.59 1.49
N ILE A 124 0.58 13.56 1.17
CA ILE A 124 0.47 14.19 -0.15
C ILE A 124 1.83 14.74 -0.59
N ASN A 125 2.51 15.51 0.25
CA ASN A 125 3.87 15.99 -0.01
C ASN A 125 4.82 14.85 -0.37
N SER A 126 4.76 13.74 0.37
CA SER A 126 5.62 12.59 0.15
C SER A 126 5.32 11.86 -1.16
N VAL A 127 4.06 11.85 -1.60
CA VAL A 127 3.62 11.30 -2.89
C VAL A 127 4.10 12.20 -4.02
N VAL A 128 3.64 13.45 -4.08
CA VAL A 128 3.90 14.32 -5.23
C VAL A 128 5.39 14.57 -5.44
N ASN A 129 6.17 14.73 -4.36
CA ASN A 129 7.61 14.92 -4.47
C ASN A 129 8.36 13.65 -4.88
N TYR A 130 7.86 12.46 -4.54
CA TYR A 130 8.47 11.22 -4.99
C TYR A 130 8.27 11.02 -6.50
N TRP A 131 7.04 11.20 -7.00
CA TRP A 131 6.76 11.04 -8.43
C TRP A 131 7.32 12.18 -9.29
N ALA A 132 7.46 13.40 -8.75
CA ALA A 132 8.15 14.48 -9.44
C ALA A 132 9.63 14.18 -9.74
N LYS A 133 10.29 13.32 -8.94
CA LYS A 133 11.66 12.84 -9.19
C LYS A 133 11.74 11.76 -10.25
N LEU A 134 10.62 11.14 -10.59
CA LEU A 134 10.53 10.02 -11.53
C LEU A 134 10.11 10.46 -12.93
N ASP A 135 10.26 11.75 -13.25
CA ASP A 135 9.99 12.32 -14.58
C ASP A 135 10.70 11.57 -15.72
N TYR A 136 11.86 10.99 -15.43
CA TYR A 136 12.62 10.18 -16.37
C TYR A 136 12.02 8.79 -16.65
N LEU A 137 11.10 8.27 -15.82
CA LEU A 137 10.50 6.94 -15.99
C LEU A 137 9.32 6.99 -16.96
N GLN A 138 9.56 6.60 -18.21
CA GLN A 138 8.50 6.53 -19.23
C GLN A 138 7.53 5.34 -19.03
N ASN A 139 7.94 4.32 -18.25
CA ASN A 139 7.15 3.10 -18.02
C ASN A 139 6.94 2.83 -16.52
N ASP A 140 6.40 3.82 -15.79
CA ASP A 140 5.95 3.60 -14.42
C ASP A 140 4.59 2.86 -14.41
N TYR A 141 4.66 1.55 -14.18
CA TYR A 141 3.46 0.71 -14.08
C TYR A 141 2.64 1.00 -12.81
N ILE A 142 3.24 1.54 -11.75
CA ILE A 142 2.52 1.94 -10.54
C ILE A 142 1.69 3.17 -10.88
N ASN A 143 2.27 4.17 -11.55
CA ASN A 143 1.50 5.31 -12.05
C ASN A 143 0.38 4.86 -12.99
N THR A 144 0.67 3.94 -13.90
CA THR A 144 -0.32 3.46 -14.87
C THR A 144 -1.46 2.69 -14.23
N TYR A 145 -1.18 1.66 -13.44
CA TYR A 145 -2.21 0.72 -12.97
C TYR A 145 -2.81 1.10 -11.63
N TYR A 146 -2.07 1.76 -10.74
CA TYR A 146 -2.59 2.16 -9.44
C TYR A 146 -3.07 3.62 -9.47
N TRP A 147 -2.17 4.58 -9.72
CA TRP A 147 -2.53 6.00 -9.61
C TRP A 147 -3.56 6.43 -10.65
N LYS A 148 -3.29 6.22 -11.94
CA LYS A 148 -4.19 6.66 -13.01
C LYS A 148 -5.49 5.87 -13.05
N ARG A 149 -5.41 4.54 -13.01
CA ARG A 149 -6.59 3.67 -13.20
C ARG A 149 -7.45 3.52 -11.96
N LYS A 150 -6.86 3.42 -10.76
CA LYS A 150 -7.62 3.15 -9.53
C LYS A 150 -7.85 4.39 -8.69
N VAL A 151 -6.87 5.30 -8.61
CA VAL A 151 -7.01 6.55 -7.84
C VAL A 151 -7.56 7.69 -8.70
N GLY A 152 -7.31 7.68 -10.01
CA GLY A 152 -7.77 8.71 -10.94
C GLY A 152 -6.80 9.88 -11.11
N VAL A 153 -5.56 9.76 -10.63
CA VAL A 153 -4.53 10.82 -10.70
C VAL A 153 -3.37 10.41 -11.60
N ASP A 154 -2.83 11.37 -12.35
CA ASP A 154 -1.55 11.18 -13.07
C ASP A 154 -0.44 11.95 -12.35
N LEU A 155 0.45 11.23 -11.68
CA LEU A 155 1.54 11.84 -10.91
C LEU A 155 2.80 12.08 -11.75
N LEU A 156 2.88 11.53 -12.97
CA LEU A 156 4.01 11.79 -13.86
C LEU A 156 4.01 13.26 -14.29
N ASN A 157 5.21 13.81 -14.36
CA ASN A 157 5.44 15.21 -14.72
C ASN A 157 4.66 16.20 -13.84
N PHE A 158 4.33 15.84 -12.59
CA PHE A 158 3.57 16.70 -11.66
C PHE A 158 4.14 18.13 -11.58
N LYS A 159 5.47 18.27 -11.57
CA LYS A 159 6.16 19.57 -11.53
C LYS A 159 5.88 20.49 -12.73
N HIS A 160 5.49 19.91 -13.87
CA HIS A 160 5.23 20.63 -15.13
C HIS A 160 3.74 20.88 -15.38
N LYS A 161 2.86 20.38 -14.50
CA LYS A 161 1.42 20.62 -14.61
C LYS A 161 1.07 22.05 -14.22
N SER A 162 -0.03 22.56 -14.78
CA SER A 162 -0.60 23.84 -14.37
C SER A 162 -1.06 23.79 -12.90
N GLU A 163 -1.21 24.96 -12.26
CA GLU A 163 -1.70 25.01 -10.88
C GLU A 163 -3.10 24.43 -10.72
N SER A 164 -3.98 24.62 -11.71
CA SER A 164 -5.31 24.01 -11.73
C SER A 164 -5.24 22.48 -11.74
N GLU A 165 -4.42 21.90 -12.62
CA GLU A 165 -4.20 20.45 -12.65
C GLU A 165 -3.59 19.92 -11.35
N LYS A 166 -2.65 20.65 -10.75
CA LYS A 166 -2.09 20.27 -9.45
C LYS A 166 -3.17 20.25 -8.38
N HIS A 167 -4.03 21.27 -8.29
CA HIS A 167 -5.12 21.31 -7.32
C HIS A 167 -6.07 20.12 -7.48
N ILE A 168 -6.48 19.80 -8.70
CA ILE A 168 -7.32 18.62 -8.97
C ILE A 168 -6.66 17.34 -8.46
N ILE A 169 -5.36 17.16 -8.71
CA ILE A 169 -4.61 15.99 -8.23
C ILE A 169 -4.57 15.94 -6.71
N LEU A 170 -4.32 17.07 -6.04
CA LEU A 170 -4.24 17.16 -4.58
C LEU A 170 -5.59 16.80 -3.94
N ASP A 171 -6.69 17.31 -4.48
CA ASP A 171 -8.05 17.01 -4.02
C ASP A 171 -8.40 15.53 -4.21
N GLN A 172 -8.04 14.95 -5.35
CA GLN A 172 -8.23 13.52 -5.62
C GLN A 172 -7.39 12.63 -4.69
N LEU A 173 -6.15 13.02 -4.40
CA LEU A 173 -5.30 12.33 -3.42
C LEU A 173 -5.92 12.39 -2.02
N ALA A 174 -6.36 13.57 -1.59
CA ALA A 174 -7.01 13.76 -0.28
C ALA A 174 -8.29 12.90 -0.19
N SER A 175 -9.17 13.00 -1.18
CA SER A 175 -10.40 12.21 -1.28
C SER A 175 -10.12 10.71 -1.19
N PHE A 176 -9.18 10.21 -2.00
CA PHE A 176 -8.77 8.81 -1.96
C PHE A 176 -8.27 8.39 -0.58
N TYR A 177 -7.44 9.20 0.08
CA TYR A 177 -6.87 8.85 1.38
C TYR A 177 -7.94 8.74 2.47
N PHE A 178 -8.90 9.66 2.48
CA PHE A 178 -10.04 9.62 3.40
C PHE A 178 -10.97 8.45 3.10
N ASP A 179 -11.33 8.25 1.83
CA ASP A 179 -12.24 7.18 1.42
C ASP A 179 -11.68 5.80 1.71
N PHE A 180 -10.39 5.58 1.42
CA PHE A 180 -9.69 4.37 1.81
C PHE A 180 -9.76 4.16 3.33
N THR A 181 -9.44 5.21 4.10
CA THR A 181 -9.37 5.13 5.56
C THR A 181 -10.75 4.81 6.16
N ARG A 182 -11.81 5.49 5.71
CA ARG A 182 -13.20 5.22 6.13
C ARG A 182 -13.62 3.79 5.80
N GLN A 183 -13.38 3.35 4.57
CA GLN A 183 -13.75 2.00 4.12
C GLN A 183 -12.96 0.91 4.87
N SER A 184 -11.72 1.19 5.26
CA SER A 184 -10.92 0.25 6.05
C SER A 184 -11.52 -0.08 7.43
N GLY A 185 -12.38 0.80 7.96
CA GLY A 185 -13.17 0.54 9.16
C GLY A 185 -14.17 -0.62 9.03
N GLN A 186 -14.50 -1.05 7.81
CA GLN A 186 -15.39 -2.20 7.56
C GLN A 186 -14.67 -3.56 7.65
N LEU A 187 -13.33 -3.56 7.72
CA LEU A 187 -12.54 -4.78 7.95
C LEU A 187 -12.63 -5.17 9.43
N LYS A 188 -12.88 -6.45 9.71
CA LYS A 188 -13.11 -6.91 11.09
C LYS A 188 -11.87 -6.74 11.97
N ASN A 189 -10.73 -7.25 11.52
CA ASN A 189 -9.49 -7.24 12.29
C ASN A 189 -8.52 -6.24 11.66
N ILE A 190 -8.63 -4.97 12.04
CA ILE A 190 -7.76 -3.89 11.57
C ILE A 190 -7.18 -3.12 12.76
N THR A 191 -5.89 -2.81 12.69
CA THR A 191 -5.16 -1.98 13.65
C THR A 191 -4.62 -0.73 12.95
N TYR A 192 -4.92 0.45 13.52
CA TYR A 192 -4.40 1.73 13.03
C TYR A 192 -3.17 2.16 13.82
N VAL A 193 -2.04 2.31 13.14
CA VAL A 193 -0.73 2.60 13.73
C VAL A 193 -0.25 3.94 13.18
N ASN A 194 0.04 4.92 14.02
CA ASN A 194 0.63 6.16 13.50
C ASN A 194 2.05 5.85 12.96
N LEU A 195 2.45 6.45 11.84
CA LEU A 195 3.80 6.33 11.29
C LEU A 195 4.89 6.60 12.35
N HIS A 196 4.65 7.49 13.30
CA HIS A 196 5.56 7.78 14.41
C HIS A 196 5.73 6.63 15.40
N ASP A 197 4.73 5.75 15.50
CA ASP A 197 4.69 4.66 16.48
C ASP A 197 5.02 3.30 15.84
N VAL A 198 5.35 3.25 14.54
CA VAL A 198 5.56 1.98 13.81
C VAL A 198 6.71 1.17 14.42
N VAL A 199 7.76 1.83 14.91
CA VAL A 199 8.90 1.15 15.55
C VAL A 199 8.45 0.42 16.82
N ASP A 200 7.61 1.02 17.64
CA ASP A 200 7.09 0.38 18.84
C ASP A 200 6.07 -0.70 18.50
N TYR A 201 5.26 -0.48 17.45
CA TYR A 201 4.31 -1.48 16.98
C TYR A 201 4.99 -2.76 16.48
N VAL A 202 6.22 -2.70 15.96
CA VAL A 202 6.99 -3.89 15.58
C VAL A 202 7.08 -4.89 16.74
N LYS A 203 7.22 -4.43 17.99
CA LYS A 203 7.28 -5.30 19.18
C LYS A 203 5.98 -6.10 19.37
N ILE A 204 4.85 -5.47 19.07
CA ILE A 204 3.53 -6.13 19.11
C ILE A 204 3.43 -7.13 17.97
N LEU A 205 3.90 -6.74 16.78
CA LEU A 205 3.86 -7.58 15.59
C LEU A 205 4.71 -8.84 15.74
N ASP A 206 5.91 -8.74 16.34
CA ASP A 206 6.80 -9.87 16.65
C ASP A 206 6.06 -11.00 17.38
N THR A 207 5.23 -10.62 18.36
CA THR A 207 4.40 -11.57 19.12
C THR A 207 3.31 -12.18 18.24
N LYS A 208 2.65 -11.38 17.40
CA LYS A 208 1.55 -11.83 16.53
C LYS A 208 2.00 -12.80 15.44
N ILE A 209 3.15 -12.55 14.82
CA ILE A 209 3.69 -13.43 13.76
C ILE A 209 4.67 -14.48 14.28
N ASN A 210 4.95 -14.48 15.60
CA ASN A 210 5.91 -15.36 16.24
C ASN A 210 7.28 -15.32 15.54
N GLU A 211 7.82 -14.11 15.35
CA GLU A 211 9.12 -13.83 14.73
C GLU A 211 9.79 -12.66 15.43
N LYS A 212 11.12 -12.56 15.33
CA LYS A 212 11.88 -11.43 15.89
C LYS A 212 12.31 -10.49 14.78
N ALA A 213 11.98 -9.21 14.92
CA ALA A 213 12.43 -8.19 13.98
C ALA A 213 13.94 -7.92 14.08
N GLN A 214 14.55 -7.59 12.94
CA GLN A 214 15.89 -7.04 12.80
C GLN A 214 15.80 -5.58 12.35
N VAL A 215 15.44 -4.68 13.26
CA VAL A 215 15.36 -3.25 12.94
C VAL A 215 16.77 -2.68 12.78
N ARG A 216 17.24 -2.54 11.53
CA ARG A 216 18.53 -1.92 11.21
C ARG A 216 18.32 -0.45 10.86
N ASN A 217 18.83 0.45 11.70
CA ASN A 217 18.78 1.91 11.56
C ASN A 217 17.37 2.49 11.35
N ASP A 218 16.83 3.06 12.41
CA ASP A 218 15.60 3.86 12.48
C ASP A 218 15.66 5.20 11.71
N LYS A 219 16.83 5.57 11.18
CA LYS A 219 17.03 6.83 10.45
C LYS A 219 16.12 6.90 9.21
N ARG A 220 15.05 7.68 9.35
CA ARG A 220 14.16 8.09 8.26
C ARG A 220 15.00 8.82 7.21
N ARG A 221 15.01 8.31 5.97
CA ARG A 221 15.62 9.03 4.84
C ARG A 221 14.87 10.34 4.64
N ILE A 222 15.52 11.47 4.92
CA ILE A 222 14.99 12.79 4.64
C ILE A 222 15.14 13.02 3.13
N ASN A 223 14.03 13.37 2.47
CA ASN A 223 14.10 13.81 1.08
C ASN A 223 14.69 15.22 1.03
N THR A 224 15.87 15.36 0.46
CA THR A 224 16.60 16.63 0.38
C THR A 224 16.09 17.58 -0.70
N GLU A 225 15.38 17.07 -1.71
CA GLU A 225 14.81 17.89 -2.79
C GLU A 225 13.27 17.84 -2.72
N LYS A 226 12.67 19.01 -2.51
CA LYS A 226 11.23 19.22 -2.56
C LYS A 226 10.90 20.09 -3.77
N TYR A 227 10.06 19.59 -4.66
CA TYR A 227 9.53 20.30 -5.83
C TYR A 227 8.19 20.97 -5.55
N TYR A 228 7.50 20.54 -4.48
CA TYR A 228 6.20 21.08 -4.10
C TYR A 228 6.01 20.98 -2.59
N THR A 229 5.28 21.94 -2.04
CA THR A 229 4.87 21.97 -0.63
C THR A 229 3.36 22.16 -0.57
N TYR A 230 2.70 21.26 0.15
CA TYR A 230 1.27 21.27 0.41
C TYR A 230 1.02 21.30 1.92
N GLU A 231 0.16 22.19 2.38
CA GLU A 231 -0.22 22.31 3.79
C GLU A 231 -1.71 22.62 3.87
N ASN A 232 -2.41 21.89 4.73
CA ASN A 232 -3.83 22.05 4.97
C ASN A 232 -4.17 21.53 6.37
N ASP A 233 -4.08 22.43 7.36
CA ASP A 233 -4.31 22.08 8.77
C ASP A 233 -5.72 21.54 9.00
N LYS A 234 -6.72 22.13 8.34
CA LYS A 234 -8.11 21.67 8.44
C LYS A 234 -8.27 20.22 7.99
N LEU A 235 -7.65 19.84 6.86
CA LEU A 235 -7.65 18.47 6.36
C LEU A 235 -6.93 17.52 7.33
N ASP A 236 -5.82 17.97 7.91
CA ASP A 236 -5.05 17.17 8.86
C ASP A 236 -5.81 16.95 10.18
N GLU A 237 -6.53 17.96 10.67
CA GLU A 237 -7.42 17.88 11.84
C GLU A 237 -8.61 16.96 11.59
N GLU A 238 -9.29 17.10 10.44
CA GLU A 238 -10.41 16.23 10.06
C GLU A 238 -9.96 14.76 10.01
N TYR A 239 -8.79 14.50 9.44
CA TYR A 239 -8.23 13.15 9.39
C TYR A 239 -7.88 12.61 10.78
N ALA A 240 -7.34 13.46 11.67
CA ALA A 240 -7.06 13.08 13.04
C ALA A 240 -8.33 12.64 13.77
N GLN A 241 -9.44 13.37 13.62
CA GLN A 241 -10.74 12.99 14.18
C GLN A 241 -11.25 11.67 13.61
N LEU A 242 -11.18 11.48 12.29
CA LEU A 242 -11.54 10.21 11.65
C LEU A 242 -10.78 9.01 12.26
N ILE A 243 -9.46 9.16 12.50
CA ILE A 243 -8.66 8.08 13.11
C ILE A 243 -9.09 7.81 14.55
N LEU A 244 -9.42 8.85 15.33
CA LEU A 244 -9.94 8.69 16.70
C LEU A 244 -11.27 7.91 16.70
N GLU A 245 -12.20 8.28 15.83
CA GLU A 245 -13.49 7.58 15.67
C GLU A 245 -13.32 6.11 15.26
N LEU A 246 -12.39 5.83 14.36
CA LEU A 246 -12.14 4.46 13.90
C LEU A 246 -11.47 3.59 14.98
N LYS A 247 -10.66 4.19 15.85
CA LYS A 247 -10.04 3.50 16.99
C LYS A 247 -11.05 3.24 18.12
N SER A 248 -11.99 4.15 18.37
CA SER A 248 -12.98 4.00 19.46
C SER A 248 -14.04 2.94 19.19
N LYS A 249 -14.44 2.74 17.92
CA LYS A 249 -15.42 1.71 17.49
C LYS A 249 -14.98 0.26 17.70
N LYS A 250 -13.75 0.01 18.18
CA LYS A 250 -13.16 -1.32 18.36
C LYS A 250 -12.94 -1.73 19.81
N THR A 251 -13.55 -0.99 20.73
CA THR A 251 -13.71 -1.35 22.15
C THR A 251 -15.10 -1.91 22.34
#